data_AF-W1W907-F1
#
_entry.id   AF-W1W907-F1
#
_cell.length_a   1.000
_cell.length_b   1.000
_cell.length_c   1.000
_cell.angle_alpha   90.00
_cell.angle_beta   90.00
_cell.angle_gamma   90.00
#
_symmetry.space_group_name_H-M   'P 1'
#
loop_
_entity.id
_entity.type
_entity.pdbx_description
1 polymer ?
#
loop_
_entity_poly.entity_id
_entity_poly.type
_entity_poly.pdbx_seq_one_letter_code
_entity_poly.pdbx_strand_id
1 'polypeptide(L)' 'RVLLISSVMLVMIVEILNSAIEAVVDRIGSEYHELSGRAKDMGSAAVLIAIIVAVITWCILLWSHFG' A
#
# COMPACT_ATOMS: atom_id res chain seq x y z
N ARG A 1 16.74 -13.09 0.94
CA ARG A 1 15.83 -13.32 2.09
C ARG A 1 15.34 -12.01 2.70
N VAL A 2 16.22 -11.11 3.17
CA VAL A 2 15.83 -9.79 3.72
C VAL A 2 14.90 -9.02 2.76
N LEU A 3 15.23 -8.96 1.47
CA LEU A 3 14.42 -8.28 0.45
C LEU A 3 12.98 -8.82 0.32
N LEU A 4 12.78 -10.13 0.50
CA LEU A 4 11.44 -10.76 0.45
C LEU A 4 10.61 -10.40 1.68
N ILE A 5 11.26 -10.33 2.85
CA ILE A 5 10.61 -9.96 4.11
C ILE A 5 10.30 -8.46 4.10
N SER A 6 11.25 -7.62 3.70
CA SER A 6 11.09 -6.17 3.68
C SER A 6 10.02 -5.72 2.68
N SER A 7 9.86 -6.42 1.55
CA SER A 7 8.82 -6.06 0.58
C SER A 7 7.40 -6.31 1.11
N VAL A 8 7.18 -7.39 1.86
CA VAL A 8 5.90 -7.65 2.54
C VAL A 8 5.67 -6.69 3.71
N MET A 9 6.72 -6.40 4.49
CA MET A 9 6.64 -5.41 5.56
C MET A 9 6.30 -4.02 5.03
N LEU A 10 6.84 -3.64 3.85
CA LEU A 10 6.50 -2.38 3.19
C LEU A 10 5.00 -2.31 2.85
N VAL A 11 4.40 -3.39 2.34
CA VAL A 11 2.95 -3.45 2.08
C VAL A 11 2.17 -3.22 3.38
N MET A 12 2.54 -3.89 4.47
CA MET A 12 1.86 -3.69 5.77
C MET A 12 2.01 -2.25 6.29
N ILE A 13 3.18 -1.63 6.15
CA ILE A 13 3.38 -0.24 6.57
C ILE A 13 2.46 0.69 5.78
N VAL A 14 2.41 0.53 4.45
CA VAL A 14 1.58 1.39 3.59
C VAL A 14 0.09 1.16 3.85
N GLU A 15 -0.34 -0.06 4.10
CA GLU A 15 -1.72 -0.39 4.48
C GLU A 15 -2.13 0.29 5.79
N ILE A 16 -1.28 0.21 6.82
CA ILE A 16 -1.53 0.86 8.11
C ILE A 16 -1.65 2.38 7.93
N LEU A 17 -0.80 2.98 7.10
CA LEU A 17 -0.88 4.41 6.78
C LEU A 17 -2.17 4.74 6.01
N ASN A 18 -2.59 3.90 5.05
CA ASN A 18 -3.86 4.07 4.34
C ASN A 18 -5.04 4.03 5.31
N SER A 19 -5.11 3.03 6.19
CA SER A 19 -6.17 2.93 7.21
C SER A 19 -6.16 4.11 8.19
N ALA A 20 -4.99 4.65 8.53
CA ALA A 20 -4.89 5.85 9.35
C ALA A 20 -5.47 7.09 8.63
N ILE A 21 -5.20 7.23 7.33
CA ILE A 21 -5.79 8.31 6.50
C ILE A 21 -7.30 8.13 6.43
N GLU A 22 -7.80 6.92 6.16
CA GLU A 22 -9.24 6.63 6.14
C GLU A 22 -9.91 6.98 7.47
N ALA A 23 -9.33 6.59 8.61
CA ALA A 23 -9.85 6.92 9.92
C ALA A 23 -9.91 8.44 10.19
N VAL A 24 -8.91 9.20 9.74
CA VAL A 24 -8.91 10.66 9.85
C VAL A 24 -9.97 11.28 8.94
N VAL A 25 -10.08 10.82 7.70
CA VAL A 25 -11.06 11.31 6.72
C VAL A 25 -12.49 11.02 7.17
N ASP A 26 -12.75 9.81 7.67
CA ASP A 26 -14.07 9.38 8.16
C ASP A 26 -14.49 10.10 9.45
N ARG A 27 -13.52 10.49 10.29
CA ARG A 27 -13.78 11.30 11.49
C ARG A 27 -14.23 12.73 11.15
N ILE A 28 -13.73 13.31 10.06
CA ILE A 28 -13.92 14.74 9.74
C ILE A 28 -15.20 14.99 8.93
N GLY A 29 -15.62 14.06 8.07
CA GLY A 29 -16.70 14.30 7.11
C GLY A 29 -17.96 13.48 7.35
N SER A 30 -18.96 14.06 8.04
CA SER A 30 -20.36 13.60 7.89
C SER A 30 -21.00 14.08 6.58
N GLU A 31 -20.38 15.06 5.89
CA GLU A 31 -20.70 15.47 4.52
C GLU A 31 -19.58 15.00 3.58
N TYR A 32 -19.94 14.27 2.52
CA TYR A 32 -18.98 13.86 1.50
C TYR A 32 -18.39 15.11 0.81
N HIS A 33 -17.09 15.36 1.00
CA HIS A 33 -16.34 16.35 0.25
C HIS A 33 -15.49 15.66 -0.81
N GLU A 34 -15.41 16.21 -2.03
CA GLU A 34 -14.58 15.66 -3.13
C GLU A 34 -13.11 15.45 -2.71
N LEU A 35 -12.59 16.28 -1.80
CA LEU A 35 -11.25 16.12 -1.25
C LEU A 35 -11.09 14.83 -0.43
N SER A 36 -12.11 14.42 0.32
CA SER A 36 -12.10 13.20 1.13
C SER A 36 -12.04 11.96 0.25
N GLY A 37 -12.78 11.95 -0.87
CA GLY A 37 -12.68 10.89 -1.88
C GLY A 37 -11.27 10.79 -2.46
N ARG A 38 -10.69 11.92 -2.88
CA ARG A 38 -9.32 11.95 -3.41
C ARG A 38 -8.28 11.44 -2.42
N ALA A 39 -8.42 11.77 -1.13
CA ALA A 39 -7.50 11.29 -0.09
C ALA A 39 -7.51 9.75 0.02
N LYS A 40 -8.70 9.14 -0.03
CA LYS A 40 -8.86 7.68 0.00
C LYS A 40 -8.31 7.01 -1.26
N ASP A 41 -8.58 7.59 -2.42
CA ASP A 41 -8.08 7.07 -3.70
C ASP A 41 -6.53 7.06 -3.74
N MET A 42 -5.91 8.14 -3.27
CA MET A 42 -4.44 8.24 -3.18
C MET A 42 -3.85 7.22 -2.20
N GLY A 43 -4.51 6.99 -1.06
CA GLY A 43 -4.09 5.99 -0.09
C GLY A 43 -4.16 4.57 -0.64
N SER A 44 -5.28 4.22 -1.28
CA SER A 44 -5.46 2.92 -1.96
C SER A 44 -4.46 2.73 -3.12
N ALA A 45 -4.16 3.79 -3.87
CA ALA A 45 -3.14 3.75 -4.92
C ALA A 45 -1.73 3.49 -4.37
N ALA A 46 -1.38 4.04 -3.21
CA ALA A 46 -0.11 3.77 -2.56
C ALA A 46 0.01 2.29 -2.15
N VAL A 47 -1.06 1.70 -1.61
CA VAL A 47 -1.13 0.27 -1.28
C VAL A 47 -0.90 -0.59 -2.53
N LEU A 48 -1.59 -0.27 -3.63
CA LEU A 48 -1.42 -0.98 -4.90
C LEU A 48 0.03 -0.93 -5.40
N ILE A 49 0.68 0.23 -5.33
CA ILE A 49 2.09 0.38 -5.72
C ILE A 49 2.99 -0.48 -4.82
N ALA A 50 2.75 -0.51 -3.51
CA ALA A 50 3.52 -1.35 -2.59
C ALA A 50 3.37 -2.85 -2.93
N ILE A 51 2.16 -3.29 -3.27
CA ILE A 51 1.90 -4.67 -3.71
C ILE A 51 2.65 -4.98 -5.00
N ILE A 52 2.61 -4.08 -5.99
CA ILE A 52 3.34 -4.25 -7.26
C ILE A 52 4.84 -4.39 -7.00
N VAL A 53 5.41 -3.55 -6.14
CA VAL A 53 6.83 -3.64 -5.74
C VAL A 53 7.13 -4.99 -5.08
N ALA A 54 6.24 -5.48 -4.21
CA ALA A 54 6.41 -6.79 -3.60
C ALA A 54 6.38 -7.92 -4.63
N VAL A 55 5.41 -7.93 -5.55
CA VAL A 55 5.30 -8.92 -6.63
C VAL A 55 6.55 -8.91 -7.51
N ILE A 56 7.01 -7.72 -7.96
CA ILE A 56 8.21 -7.59 -8.78
C ILE A 56 9.44 -8.15 -8.04
N THR A 57 9.61 -7.79 -6.76
CA THR A 57 10.73 -8.27 -5.94
C THR A 57 10.74 -9.80 -5.84
N TRP A 58 9.58 -10.41 -5.64
CA TRP A 58 9.44 -11.86 -5.58
C TRP A 58 9.71 -12.53 -6.93
N CYS A 59 9.12 -12.02 -8.01
CA CYS A 59 9.32 -12.56 -9.36
C CYS A 59 10.80 -12.54 -9.77
N ILE A 60 11.50 -11.43 -9.55
CA ILE A 60 12.93 -11.30 -9.90
C ILE A 60 13.78 -12.30 -9.09
N LEU A 61 13.54 -12.39 -7.78
CA LEU A 61 14.34 -13.26 -6.92
C LEU A 61 14.05 -14.75 -7.13
N LEU A 62 12.79 -15.12 -7.38
CA LEU A 62 12.43 -16.50 -7.72
C LEU A 62 13.01 -16.89 -9.08
N TRP A 63 12.88 -16.03 -10.10
CA TRP A 63 13.48 -16.27 -11.41
C TRP A 63 15.00 -16.44 -11.29
N SER A 64 15.68 -15.58 -10.53
CA SER A 64 17.12 -15.70 -10.29
C SER A 64 17.53 -16.94 -9.50
N HIS A 65 16.61 -17.58 -8.76
CA HIS A 65 16.91 -18.77 -7.95
C HIS A 65 16.68 -20.08 -8.71
N PHE A 66 15.68 -20.11 -9.60
CA PHE A 66 15.28 -21.30 -10.35
C PHE A 66 15.71 -21.31 -11.82
N GLY A 67 16.02 -20.14 -12.38
CA GLY A 67 16.49 -19.97 -13.76
C GLY A 67 18.00 -20.00 -13.91
#